data_AF-A0A3C1EET5-F1
#
_entry.id   AF-A0A3C1EET5-F1
#
_cell.length_a   1.000
_cell.length_b   1.000
_cell.length_c   1.000
_cell.angle_alpha   90.00
_cell.angle_beta   90.00
_cell.angle_gamma   90.00
#
_symmetry.space_group_name_H-M   'P 1'
#
loop_
_entity.id
_entity.type
_entity.pdbx_description
1 polymer ?
#
loop_
_entity_poly.entity_id
_entity_poly.type
_entity_poly.pdbx_seq_one_letter_code
_entity_poly.pdbx_strand_id
1 'polypeptide(L)'
;MWNSRETPGEPVSSFMSGIGFMCRPAIGRGGVQMRKTTQGASRYSLVAVSILLTALFSIHAPAAEVPRIDPAELKEMLGNPGVAIVDVRAEAATAATRIPGSVIEDPAAYAEWSKKYPTDKTIVLYCS
;
A
#
# COMPACT_ATOMS: atom_id res chain seq x y z
N MET A 1 -22.59 -7.82 8.62
CA MET A 1 -23.09 -7.37 9.94
C MET A 1 -22.74 -5.89 10.10
N TRP A 2 -23.51 -5.03 9.43
CA TRP A 2 -23.51 -3.58 9.63
C TRP A 2 -24.54 -3.33 10.74
N ASN A 3 -24.19 -2.65 11.82
CA ASN A 3 -25.21 -2.16 12.74
C ASN A 3 -25.03 -0.65 12.97
N SER A 4 -26.17 0.01 12.81
CA SER A 4 -26.36 1.44 12.72
C SER A 4 -26.43 2.10 14.09
N ARG A 5 -26.20 3.41 14.06
CA ARG A 5 -26.49 4.44 15.08
C ARG A 5 -27.78 4.19 15.85
N GLU A 6 -27.81 4.62 17.11
CA GLU A 6 -28.86 5.48 17.68
C GLU A 6 -28.44 6.02 19.07
N THR A 7 -28.41 7.35 19.20
CA THR A 7 -28.46 8.09 20.47
C THR A 7 -29.90 8.45 20.78
N PRO A 8 -30.29 8.55 22.07
CA PRO A 8 -31.21 9.63 22.42
C PRO A 8 -30.94 10.29 23.79
N GLY A 9 -31.16 11.61 23.83
CA GLY A 9 -32.03 12.25 24.82
C GLY A 9 -31.47 12.60 26.20
N GLU A 10 -31.30 13.91 26.43
CA GLU A 10 -31.09 14.62 27.71
C GLU A 10 -32.35 14.57 28.67
N PRO A 11 -32.53 15.50 29.66
CA PRO A 11 -31.83 15.77 30.94
C PRO A 11 -32.82 15.83 32.14
N VAL A 12 -32.34 15.89 33.41
CA VAL A 12 -32.98 16.59 34.57
C VAL A 12 -32.05 16.45 35.80
N SER A 13 -31.43 17.52 36.32
CA SER A 13 -31.92 18.54 37.28
C SER A 13 -31.67 18.21 38.76
N SER A 14 -30.92 19.11 39.42
CA SER A 14 -31.10 19.61 40.80
C SER A 14 -30.80 18.69 41.99
N PHE A 15 -29.89 19.10 42.89
CA PHE A 15 -30.24 19.64 44.22
C PHE A 15 -28.99 20.02 45.05
N MET A 16 -28.98 21.28 45.48
CA MET A 16 -28.53 21.87 46.76
C MET A 16 -27.28 21.34 47.49
N SER A 17 -26.41 22.29 47.88
CA SER A 17 -26.31 22.81 49.25
C SER A 17 -24.87 23.25 49.56
N GLY A 18 -24.68 24.45 50.12
CA GLY A 18 -23.38 24.85 50.66
C GLY A 18 -23.17 26.35 50.76
N ILE A 19 -23.73 26.94 51.83
CA ILE A 19 -23.57 28.34 52.24
C ILE A 19 -22.12 28.58 52.71
N GLY A 20 -21.53 29.70 52.32
CA GLY A 20 -20.22 30.16 52.81
C GLY A 20 -20.05 31.65 52.62
N PHE A 21 -20.64 32.43 53.54
CA PHE A 21 -20.47 33.87 53.66
C PHE A 21 -19.11 34.16 54.31
N MET A 22 -18.22 34.94 53.67
CA MET A 22 -17.27 35.75 54.42
C MET A 22 -16.68 36.89 53.58
N CYS A 23 -16.68 38.05 54.23
CA CYS A 23 -16.41 39.38 53.70
C CYS A 23 -14.90 39.71 53.72
N ARG A 24 -14.35 40.27 52.63
CA ARG A 24 -13.15 41.13 52.69
C ARG A 24 -13.06 42.01 51.43
N PRO A 25 -12.94 43.35 51.57
CA PRO A 25 -12.71 44.25 50.45
C PRO A 25 -11.20 44.44 50.21
N ALA A 26 -10.78 44.63 48.96
CA ALA A 26 -9.57 45.39 48.64
C ALA A 26 -9.54 45.77 47.15
N ILE A 27 -9.58 47.08 46.92
CA ILE A 27 -9.28 47.76 45.67
C ILE A 27 -7.84 47.42 45.24
N GLY A 28 -7.65 46.97 44.00
CA GLY A 28 -6.34 46.70 43.42
C GLY A 28 -6.33 46.92 41.91
N ARG A 29 -5.68 48.00 41.48
CA ARG A 29 -5.32 48.29 40.09
C ARG A 29 -4.55 47.11 39.50
N GLY A 30 -4.86 46.71 38.27
CA GLY A 30 -4.01 45.73 37.57
C GLY A 30 -4.46 45.43 36.15
N GLY A 31 -3.81 46.11 35.19
CA GLY A 31 -3.45 45.56 33.87
C GLY A 31 -4.57 45.02 32.99
N VAL A 32 -4.85 45.75 31.90
CA VAL A 32 -5.40 45.17 30.66
C VAL A 32 -4.43 44.10 30.18
N GLN A 33 -4.71 42.84 30.48
CA GLN A 33 -4.01 41.70 29.88
C GLN A 33 -4.60 41.48 28.49
N MET A 34 -3.83 41.87 27.47
CA MET A 34 -4.01 41.39 26.11
C MET A 34 -3.97 39.86 26.13
N ARG A 35 -5.13 39.24 25.97
CA ARG A 35 -5.20 37.85 25.53
C ARG A 35 -4.67 37.80 24.11
N LYS A 36 -3.41 37.39 23.94
CA LYS A 36 -2.89 36.99 22.63
C LYS A 36 -3.77 35.85 22.14
N THR A 37 -4.61 36.13 21.15
CA THR A 37 -5.39 35.14 20.40
C THR A 37 -4.42 34.33 19.53
N THR A 38 -3.66 33.43 20.15
CA THR A 38 -2.79 32.49 19.43
C THR A 38 -3.39 31.09 19.53
N GLN A 39 -4.60 30.93 19.01
CA GLN A 39 -5.26 29.62 19.00
C GLN A 39 -6.01 29.44 17.68
N GLY A 40 -5.28 29.03 16.65
CA GLY A 40 -5.87 28.66 15.36
C GLY A 40 -4.87 27.94 14.46
N ALA A 41 -3.66 28.48 14.33
CA ALA A 41 -2.67 27.95 13.36
C ALA A 41 -2.11 26.55 13.69
N SER A 42 -2.13 26.12 14.96
CA SER A 42 -1.46 24.87 15.39
C SER A 42 -2.14 23.58 14.92
N ARG A 43 -3.47 23.60 14.69
CA ARG A 43 -4.22 22.37 14.33
C ARG A 43 -4.41 22.24 12.83
N TYR A 44 -4.61 23.36 12.12
CA TYR A 44 -4.69 23.38 10.66
C TYR A 44 -3.33 23.18 9.98
N SER A 45 -2.23 23.60 10.62
CA SER A 45 -0.87 23.42 10.07
C SER A 45 -0.47 21.94 10.01
N LEU A 46 -0.79 21.13 11.02
CA LEU A 46 -0.49 19.69 11.01
C LEU A 46 -1.30 18.92 9.95
N VAL A 47 -2.55 19.31 9.71
CA VAL A 47 -3.39 18.71 8.67
C VAL A 47 -2.92 19.12 7.27
N ALA A 48 -2.53 20.38 7.07
CA ALA A 48 -2.00 20.85 5.79
C ALA A 48 -0.64 20.20 5.44
N VAL A 49 0.24 20.03 6.43
CA VAL A 49 1.55 19.38 6.25
C VAL A 49 1.40 17.89 5.94
N SER A 50 0.45 17.19 6.58
CA SER A 50 0.20 15.77 6.30
C SER A 50 -0.39 15.54 4.90
N ILE A 51 -1.31 16.40 4.44
CA ILE A 51 -1.84 16.35 3.07
C ILE A 51 -0.72 16.61 2.05
N LEU A 52 0.13 17.61 2.29
CA LEU A 52 1.28 17.93 1.43
C LEU A 52 2.31 16.79 1.37
N LEU A 53 2.56 16.11 2.50
CA LEU A 53 3.45 14.94 2.57
C LEU A 53 2.88 13.73 1.83
N THR A 54 1.57 13.47 1.93
CA THR A 54 0.94 12.36 1.20
C THR A 54 0.89 12.58 -0.31
N ALA A 55 0.76 13.83 -0.76
CA ALA A 55 0.77 14.18 -2.19
C ALA A 55 2.14 13.94 -2.85
N LEU A 56 3.24 14.05 -2.10
CA LEU A 56 4.61 13.82 -2.58
C LEU A 56 4.95 12.32 -2.73
N PHE A 57 4.16 11.42 -2.11
CA PHE A 57 4.44 9.97 -2.09
C PHE A 57 3.59 9.15 -3.08
N SER A 58 2.85 9.80 -3.98
CA SER A 58 2.11 9.10 -5.04
C SER A 58 3.05 8.64 -6.17
N ILE A 59 4.01 7.78 -5.83
CA ILE A 59 4.83 7.05 -6.81
C ILE A 59 3.92 5.99 -7.41
N HIS A 60 3.38 6.28 -8.60
CA HIS A 60 2.77 5.25 -9.43
C HIS A 60 3.90 4.37 -9.97
N ALA A 61 4.00 3.14 -9.47
CA ALA A 61 4.82 2.13 -10.11
C ALA A 61 4.19 1.82 -11.47
N PRO A 62 4.85 2.12 -12.61
CA PRO A 62 4.36 1.63 -13.89
C PRO A 62 4.33 0.10 -13.85
N ALA A 63 3.26 -0.49 -14.40
CA ALA A 63 3.21 -1.93 -14.61
C ALA A 63 4.44 -2.33 -15.43
N ALA A 64 5.31 -3.15 -14.84
CA ALA A 64 6.52 -3.60 -15.51
C ALA A 64 6.12 -4.54 -16.65
N GLU A 65 6.32 -4.09 -17.89
CA GLU A 65 6.21 -4.97 -19.05
C GLU A 65 7.30 -6.04 -18.94
N VAL A 66 6.94 -7.30 -19.17
CA VAL A 66 7.90 -8.41 -19.13
C VAL A 66 8.87 -8.24 -20.31
N PRO A 67 10.20 -8.23 -20.08
CA PRO A 67 11.18 -8.13 -21.15
C PRO A 67 11.00 -9.27 -22.16
N ARG A 68 10.87 -8.92 -23.44
CA ARG A 68 10.84 -9.89 -24.55
C ARG A 68 12.24 -10.02 -25.13
N ILE A 69 12.57 -11.23 -25.57
CA ILE A 69 13.84 -11.57 -26.23
C ILE A 69 13.58 -11.93 -27.68
N ASP A 70 14.49 -11.52 -28.57
CA ASP A 70 14.41 -11.90 -29.98
C ASP A 70 14.76 -13.38 -30.20
N PRO A 71 14.13 -14.08 -31.16
CA PRO A 71 14.43 -15.48 -31.44
C PRO A 71 15.88 -15.75 -31.84
N ALA A 72 16.53 -14.77 -32.48
CA ALA A 72 17.94 -14.86 -32.85
C ALA A 72 18.85 -14.81 -31.60
N GLU A 73 18.56 -13.92 -30.65
CA GLU A 73 19.28 -13.81 -29.38
C GLU A 73 19.08 -15.06 -28.52
N LEU A 74 17.84 -15.58 -28.44
CA LEU A 74 17.57 -16.83 -27.74
C LEU A 74 18.38 -17.99 -28.32
N LYS A 75 18.59 -18.02 -29.64
CA LYS A 75 19.39 -19.05 -30.32
C LYS A 75 20.85 -19.04 -29.88
N GLU A 76 21.42 -17.86 -29.64
CA GLU A 76 22.79 -17.71 -29.14
C GLU A 76 22.94 -18.18 -27.69
N MET A 77 21.85 -18.09 -26.92
CA MET A 77 21.79 -18.53 -25.52
C MET A 77 21.54 -20.04 -25.36
N LEU A 78 21.23 -20.75 -26.45
CA LEU A 78 21.00 -22.20 -26.42
C LEU A 78 22.25 -22.94 -25.95
N GLY A 79 22.14 -23.69 -24.86
CA GLY A 79 23.23 -24.46 -24.26
C GLY A 79 23.91 -23.80 -23.06
N ASN A 80 23.53 -22.56 -22.71
CA ASN A 80 23.99 -21.93 -21.47
C ASN A 80 23.26 -22.55 -20.24
N PRO A 81 23.97 -23.10 -19.23
CA PRO A 81 23.35 -23.68 -18.04
C PRO A 81 22.68 -22.66 -17.10
N GLY A 82 22.91 -21.36 -17.34
CA GLY A 82 22.26 -20.25 -16.65
C GLY A 82 20.90 -19.86 -17.23
N VAL A 83 20.49 -20.46 -18.34
CA VAL A 83 19.24 -20.14 -19.05
C VAL A 83 18.32 -21.34 -19.05
N ALA A 84 17.14 -21.20 -18.46
CA ALA A 84 16.09 -22.22 -18.48
C ALA A 84 15.01 -21.84 -19.50
N ILE A 85 14.76 -22.71 -20.46
CA ILE A 85 13.73 -22.50 -21.49
C ILE A 85 12.53 -23.37 -21.13
N VAL A 86 11.35 -22.76 -21.01
CA VAL A 86 10.12 -23.46 -20.61
C VAL A 86 9.04 -23.28 -21.67
N ASP A 87 8.53 -24.40 -22.17
CA ASP A 87 7.40 -24.52 -23.07
C ASP A 87 6.11 -24.61 -22.24
N VAL A 88 5.28 -23.59 -22.30
CA VAL A 88 4.00 -23.53 -21.56
C VAL A 88 2.78 -23.68 -22.47
N ARG A 89 2.93 -24.27 -23.66
CA ARG A 89 1.79 -24.55 -24.56
C ARG A 89 0.95 -25.69 -24.00
N ALA A 90 -0.38 -25.61 -24.14
CA ALA A 90 -1.27 -26.69 -23.73
C ALA A 90 -1.04 -27.98 -24.55
N GLU A 91 -0.84 -27.82 -25.86
CA GLU A 91 -0.49 -28.89 -26.80
C GLU A 91 1.01 -29.20 -26.88
N ALA A 92 1.81 -28.68 -25.94
CA ALA A 92 3.25 -28.90 -25.92
C ALA A 92 3.61 -30.39 -25.99
N ALA A 93 2.86 -31.27 -25.35
CA ALA A 93 3.12 -32.71 -25.34
C ALA A 93 3.06 -33.37 -26.73
N THR A 94 2.21 -32.85 -27.63
CA THR A 94 1.98 -33.40 -28.98
C THR A 94 2.66 -32.60 -30.08
N ALA A 95 3.39 -31.54 -29.74
CA ALA A 95 4.03 -30.67 -30.70
C ALA A 95 5.16 -31.38 -31.46
N ALA A 96 5.11 -31.31 -32.80
CA ALA A 96 6.11 -31.92 -33.68
C ALA A 96 7.48 -31.21 -33.61
N THR A 97 7.50 -29.93 -33.24
CA THR A 97 8.70 -29.10 -33.17
C THR A 97 8.81 -28.42 -31.82
N ARG A 98 10.04 -28.40 -31.28
CA ARG A 98 10.37 -27.82 -29.97
C ARG A 98 11.75 -27.18 -30.02
N ILE A 99 11.96 -26.22 -29.13
CA ILE A 99 13.29 -25.66 -28.90
C ILE A 99 14.14 -26.70 -28.16
N PRO A 100 15.36 -27.03 -28.64
CA PRO A 100 16.25 -27.96 -27.95
C PRO A 100 16.57 -27.48 -26.53
N GLY A 101 16.50 -28.37 -25.55
CA GLY A 101 16.73 -28.04 -24.14
C GLY A 101 15.54 -27.37 -23.42
N SER A 102 14.40 -27.22 -24.10
CA SER A 102 13.18 -26.73 -23.43
C SER A 102 12.52 -27.80 -22.55
N VAL A 103 12.05 -27.37 -21.39
CA VAL A 103 11.27 -28.18 -20.44
C VAL A 103 9.79 -27.87 -20.65
N ILE A 104 8.95 -28.89 -20.60
CA ILE A 104 7.50 -28.74 -20.72
C ILE A 104 6.94 -28.52 -19.33
N GLU A 105 6.17 -27.46 -19.15
CA GLU A 105 5.41 -27.25 -17.92
C GLU A 105 3.97 -26.87 -18.28
N ASP A 106 3.03 -27.31 -17.46
CA ASP A 106 1.61 -27.03 -17.66
C ASP A 106 1.31 -25.58 -17.23
N PRO A 107 0.78 -24.71 -18.11
CA PRO A 107 0.40 -23.34 -17.74
C PRO A 107 -0.62 -23.29 -16.59
N ALA A 108 -1.50 -24.29 -16.45
CA ALA A 108 -2.46 -24.35 -15.36
C ALA A 108 -1.81 -24.68 -14.00
N ALA A 109 -0.65 -25.33 -14.01
CA ALA A 109 0.09 -25.74 -12.83
C ALA A 109 1.19 -24.73 -12.42
N TYR A 110 1.10 -23.46 -12.84
CA TYR A 110 2.09 -22.41 -12.56
C TYR A 110 2.56 -22.36 -11.10
N ALA A 111 1.63 -22.44 -10.16
CA ALA A 111 1.94 -22.37 -8.73
C ALA A 111 2.86 -23.52 -8.24
N GLU A 112 2.89 -24.64 -8.97
CA GLU A 112 3.68 -25.81 -8.62
C GLU A 112 5.05 -25.79 -9.32
N TRP A 113 5.08 -25.53 -10.62
CA TRP A 113 6.34 -25.58 -11.36
C TRP A 113 7.20 -24.33 -11.20
N SER A 114 6.62 -23.15 -10.95
CA SER A 114 7.40 -21.93 -10.72
C SER A 114 8.38 -22.06 -9.56
N LYS A 115 8.03 -22.86 -8.53
CA LYS A 115 8.87 -23.13 -7.36
C LYS A 115 10.09 -24.00 -7.66
N LYS A 116 10.08 -24.76 -8.77
CA LYS A 116 11.21 -25.62 -9.17
C LYS A 116 12.37 -24.81 -9.71
N TYR A 117 12.11 -23.60 -10.22
CA TYR A 117 13.10 -22.79 -10.89
C TYR A 117 13.73 -21.78 -9.93
N PRO A 118 15.06 -21.69 -9.90
CA PRO A 118 15.77 -20.72 -9.07
C PRO A 118 15.57 -19.30 -9.63
N THR A 119 15.29 -18.32 -8.76
CA THR A 119 15.05 -16.91 -9.12
C THR A 119 16.30 -16.16 -9.60
N ASP A 120 17.50 -16.73 -9.39
CA ASP A 120 18.78 -16.19 -9.84
C ASP A 120 19.12 -16.56 -11.29
N LYS A 121 18.33 -17.42 -11.95
CA LYS A 121 18.54 -17.82 -13.35
C LYS A 121 17.60 -17.07 -14.29
N THR A 122 18.06 -16.89 -15.52
CA THR A 122 17.21 -16.36 -16.60
C THR A 122 16.25 -17.44 -17.05
N ILE A 123 14.95 -17.19 -16.88
CA ILE A 123 13.89 -18.10 -17.32
C ILE A 123 13.22 -17.48 -18.56
N VAL A 124 13.24 -18.20 -19.67
CA VAL A 124 12.57 -17.82 -20.92
C VAL A 124 11.34 -18.70 -21.09
N LEU A 125 10.17 -18.09 -21.03
CA LEU A 125 8.88 -18.74 -21.24
C LEU A 125 8.45 -18.51 -22.69
N TYR A 126 7.97 -19.55 -23.37
CA TYR A 126 7.34 -19.40 -24.68
C TYR A 126 5.98 -20.11 -24.74
N CYS A 127 5.03 -19.46 -25.41
CA CYS A 127 3.68 -19.92 -25.68
C CYS A 127 3.35 -19.71 -27.16
N SER A 128 2.25 -20.31 -27.63
CA SER A 128 1.72 -20.10 -28.98
C SER A 128 0.56 -19.13 -28.98
#